data_AF-A4H3Q2-F1
#
_entry.id   AF-A4H3Q2-F1
#
_cell.length_a   1.000
_cell.length_b   1.000
_cell.length_c   1.000
_cell.angle_alpha   90.00
_cell.angle_beta   90.00
_cell.angle_gamma   90.00
#
_symmetry.space_group_name_H-M   'P 1'
#
loop_
_entity.id
_entity.type
_entity.pdbx_description
1 polymer ?
#
loop_
_entity_poly.entity_id
_entity_poly.type
_entity_poly.pdbx_seq_one_letter_code
_entity_poly.pdbx_strand_id
1 'polypeptide(L)'
;MGRSAKVNTAMPGKLDTTEADKKTPKSIIIYRGEVGVHVRSLMQEWRNVFLPWSSKKLHGKNKSLKDFLAVAATFSASHLQLFTAPSQGTSLRIMRFFNGPTLSFRVLSFTLHKEIVAKQRRPVSVDRAAWEVAPIVVLNNFTHPDLAHHAEVPLLTATFKALFPSLNVQTIQNCEIQRVCLFHYDHVEHVVEVRHYYVNARTVGVTKTVKKLLESRRPTKLGTLESIDEVLDQEDAWSDTDGEGEEVPLVQPFRQHREQCRVKLQEIGPRMTLQLNKVENGFAGGEVIYHRTEKKTLREVQVNASKVRARKTEKAKRRALQDENVQRKRQQREDKLERKRQRREMAAVAQQANPFEVAGGDSDGYAAGNEE
;
A
#
# COMPACT_ATOMS: atom_id res chain seq x y z
N MET A 1 -49.92 -4.45 22.86
CA MET A 1 -49.25 -5.08 21.70
C MET A 1 -48.40 -4.02 21.01
N GLY A 2 -47.08 -4.12 21.18
CA GLY A 2 -46.12 -3.06 20.86
C GLY A 2 -45.83 -2.93 19.37
N ARG A 3 -45.77 -1.69 18.89
CA ARG A 3 -45.31 -1.33 17.55
C ARG A 3 -43.78 -1.43 17.50
N SER A 4 -43.26 -2.32 16.65
CA SER A 4 -41.83 -2.52 16.43
C SER A 4 -41.19 -1.24 15.84
N ALA A 5 -40.23 -0.67 16.56
CA ALA A 5 -39.43 0.45 16.10
C ALA A 5 -38.52 0.01 14.94
N LYS A 6 -38.50 0.79 13.86
CA LYS A 6 -37.56 0.60 12.75
C LYS A 6 -36.14 0.89 13.25
N VAL A 7 -35.31 -0.14 13.32
CA VAL A 7 -33.86 -0.03 13.55
C VAL A 7 -33.26 0.71 12.36
N ASN A 8 -32.75 1.91 12.59
CA ASN A 8 -31.94 2.64 11.61
C ASN A 8 -30.66 1.84 11.34
N THR A 9 -30.60 1.15 10.21
CA THR A 9 -29.35 0.63 9.65
C THR A 9 -28.47 1.81 9.25
N ALA A 10 -27.51 2.14 10.12
CA ALA A 10 -26.42 3.04 9.79
C ALA A 10 -25.61 2.48 8.61
N MET A 11 -25.27 3.33 7.64
CA MET A 11 -24.40 2.93 6.54
C MET A 11 -23.00 2.52 7.07
N PRO A 12 -22.45 1.38 6.64
CA PRO A 12 -21.11 0.96 7.07
C PRO A 12 -20.09 1.83 6.33
N GLY A 13 -19.39 2.71 7.04
CA GLY A 13 -18.32 3.47 6.37
C GLY A 13 -17.74 4.70 7.05
N LYS A 14 -18.17 5.08 8.26
CA LYS A 14 -17.46 6.12 9.02
C LYS A 14 -16.56 5.44 10.05
N LEU A 15 -15.36 5.08 9.63
CA LEU A 15 -14.27 4.73 10.53
C LEU A 15 -13.67 6.04 11.04
N ASP A 16 -13.70 6.24 12.36
CA ASP A 16 -13.02 7.32 13.05
C ASP A 16 -11.51 7.16 12.86
N THR A 17 -10.97 7.75 11.79
CA THR A 17 -9.51 7.80 11.57
C THR A 17 -8.91 8.79 12.56
N THR A 18 -8.25 8.29 13.60
CA THR A 18 -7.28 9.03 14.41
C THR A 18 -6.21 9.65 13.51
N GLU A 19 -5.62 10.78 13.90
CA GLU A 19 -4.59 11.45 13.10
C GLU A 19 -3.33 10.59 12.88
N ALA A 20 -3.07 9.67 13.82
CA ALA A 20 -2.04 8.64 13.69
C ALA A 20 -2.29 7.69 12.51
N ASP A 21 -3.55 7.29 12.27
CA ASP A 21 -3.95 6.43 11.15
C ASP A 21 -3.91 7.14 9.80
N LYS A 22 -3.86 8.48 9.78
CA LYS A 22 -3.64 9.27 8.56
C LYS A 22 -2.16 9.39 8.22
N LYS A 23 -1.28 9.30 9.23
CA LYS A 23 0.18 9.37 9.05
C LYS A 23 0.77 8.03 8.61
N THR A 24 0.12 6.91 8.95
CA THR A 24 0.56 5.58 8.50
C THR A 24 0.37 5.42 6.99
N PRO A 25 1.40 4.98 6.25
CA PRO A 25 1.28 4.87 4.82
C PRO A 25 0.48 3.63 4.42
N LYS A 26 -0.77 3.87 3.98
CA LYS A 26 -1.64 2.83 3.42
C LYS A 26 -1.40 2.67 1.92
N SER A 27 -1.15 1.43 1.48
CA SER A 27 -0.83 1.11 0.09
C SER A 27 -1.99 0.38 -0.59
N ILE A 28 -2.42 0.90 -1.75
CA ILE A 28 -3.37 0.23 -2.64
C ILE A 28 -2.58 -0.48 -3.73
N ILE A 29 -2.70 -1.81 -3.81
CA ILE A 29 -1.98 -2.62 -4.78
C ILE A 29 -2.97 -3.28 -5.73
N ILE A 30 -2.86 -3.02 -7.02
CA ILE A 30 -3.77 -3.50 -8.05
C ILE A 30 -3.01 -3.84 -9.33
N TYR A 31 -3.65 -4.57 -10.24
CA TYR A 31 -3.20 -4.70 -11.61
C TYR A 31 -4.16 -3.98 -12.56
N ARG A 32 -3.68 -3.65 -13.76
CA ARG A 32 -4.47 -3.09 -14.86
C ARG A 32 -4.13 -3.77 -16.18
N GLY A 33 -5.17 -4.00 -16.97
CA GLY A 33 -5.09 -4.72 -18.23
C GLY A 33 -5.17 -6.24 -18.03
N GLU A 34 -4.92 -6.97 -19.09
CA GLU A 34 -4.85 -8.42 -19.07
C GLU A 34 -3.48 -8.83 -18.53
N VAL A 35 -3.47 -9.34 -17.29
CA VAL A 35 -2.27 -9.89 -16.67
C VAL A 35 -2.43 -11.41 -16.50
N GLY A 36 -1.34 -12.13 -16.72
CA GLY A 36 -1.27 -13.58 -16.56
C GLY A 36 -1.49 -14.03 -15.11
N VAL A 37 -1.79 -15.32 -14.91
CA VAL A 37 -2.13 -15.89 -13.60
C VAL A 37 -1.00 -15.70 -12.59
N HIS A 38 0.25 -15.95 -12.99
CA HIS A 38 1.43 -15.79 -12.14
C HIS A 38 1.59 -14.34 -11.63
N VAL A 39 1.30 -13.34 -12.46
CA VAL A 39 1.36 -11.92 -12.06
C VAL A 39 0.24 -11.58 -11.09
N ARG A 40 -0.94 -12.21 -11.20
CA ARG A 40 -2.02 -12.06 -10.20
C ARG A 40 -1.63 -12.68 -8.86
N SER A 41 -1.00 -13.85 -8.87
CA SER A 41 -0.46 -14.47 -7.66
C SER A 41 0.64 -13.62 -7.03
N LEU A 42 1.56 -13.09 -7.85
CA LEU A 42 2.59 -12.16 -7.41
C LEU A 42 1.98 -10.92 -6.76
N MET A 43 0.95 -10.32 -7.37
CA MET A 43 0.25 -9.17 -6.78
C MET A 43 -0.37 -9.53 -5.42
N GLN A 44 -0.99 -10.70 -5.28
CA GLN A 44 -1.56 -11.15 -4.01
C GLN A 44 -0.49 -11.36 -2.94
N GLU A 45 0.67 -11.93 -3.30
CA GLU A 45 1.79 -12.11 -2.38
C GLU A 45 2.44 -10.77 -2.02
N TRP A 46 2.57 -9.86 -2.99
CA TRP A 46 3.06 -8.51 -2.76
C TRP A 46 2.13 -7.72 -1.83
N ARG A 47 0.81 -7.93 -1.92
CA ARG A 47 -0.13 -7.40 -0.92
C ARG A 47 0.14 -7.89 0.49
N ASN A 48 0.61 -9.14 0.65
CA ASN A 48 0.91 -9.71 1.96
C ASN A 48 2.14 -9.06 2.59
N VAL A 49 3.11 -8.62 1.80
CA VAL A 49 4.29 -7.87 2.29
C VAL A 49 3.85 -6.62 3.06
N PHE A 50 2.90 -5.84 2.52
CA PHE A 50 2.45 -4.57 3.11
C PHE A 50 1.35 -4.68 4.17
N LEU A 51 1.01 -5.89 4.64
CA LEU A 51 0.05 -6.03 5.74
C LEU A 51 0.60 -5.41 7.03
N PRO A 52 -0.24 -4.79 7.87
CA PRO A 52 -1.72 -4.75 7.80
C PRO A 52 -2.28 -3.61 6.91
N TRP A 53 -1.43 -2.67 6.48
CA TRP A 53 -1.81 -1.43 5.80
C TRP A 53 -2.12 -1.58 4.30
N SER A 54 -2.34 -2.82 3.88
CA SER A 54 -2.67 -3.23 2.52
C SER A 54 -3.96 -4.04 2.51
N SER A 55 -4.82 -3.79 1.52
CA SER A 55 -6.11 -4.46 1.43
C SER A 55 -6.01 -5.82 0.74
N LYS A 56 -6.22 -6.92 1.49
CA LYS A 56 -6.24 -8.30 0.94
C LYS A 56 -7.33 -8.51 -0.12
N LYS A 57 -8.54 -8.04 0.18
CA LYS A 57 -9.76 -8.31 -0.61
C LYS A 57 -10.11 -7.23 -1.64
N LEU A 58 -9.22 -6.27 -1.89
CA LEU A 58 -9.51 -5.22 -2.85
C LEU A 58 -9.51 -5.79 -4.28
N HIS A 59 -10.68 -5.81 -4.89
CA HIS A 59 -10.91 -6.22 -6.27
C HIS A 59 -11.78 -5.15 -6.93
N GLY A 60 -11.39 -4.71 -8.13
CA GLY A 60 -12.15 -3.69 -8.84
C GLY A 60 -11.83 -3.74 -10.32
N LYS A 61 -12.86 -3.54 -11.15
CA LYS A 61 -12.76 -3.39 -12.60
C LYS A 61 -12.61 -1.91 -12.99
N ASN A 62 -11.98 -1.10 -12.14
CA ASN A 62 -11.85 0.34 -12.38
C ASN A 62 -10.81 0.57 -13.48
N LYS A 63 -11.26 1.13 -14.61
CA LYS A 63 -10.41 1.32 -15.80
C LYS A 63 -9.57 2.60 -15.72
N SER A 64 -9.94 3.57 -14.87
CA SER A 64 -9.34 4.90 -14.82
C SER A 64 -8.49 5.13 -13.56
N LEU A 65 -7.33 5.77 -13.75
CA LEU A 65 -6.46 6.22 -12.64
C LEU A 65 -7.11 7.31 -11.78
N LYS A 66 -8.10 8.04 -12.33
CA LYS A 66 -8.82 9.10 -11.61
C LYS A 66 -9.72 8.54 -10.50
N ASP A 67 -10.30 7.37 -10.72
CA ASP A 67 -11.21 6.74 -9.76
C ASP A 67 -10.45 6.35 -8.48
N PHE A 68 -9.19 5.94 -8.64
CA PHE A 68 -8.31 5.63 -7.51
C PHE A 68 -7.91 6.86 -6.70
N LEU A 69 -7.94 8.08 -7.28
CA LEU A 69 -7.72 9.30 -6.51
C LEU A 69 -8.90 9.58 -5.56
N ALA A 70 -10.13 9.32 -6.01
CA ALA A 70 -11.32 9.43 -5.16
C ALA A 70 -11.30 8.38 -4.04
N VAL A 71 -10.97 7.13 -4.37
CA VAL A 71 -10.81 6.05 -3.39
C VAL A 71 -9.70 6.39 -2.39
N ALA A 72 -8.56 6.89 -2.85
CA ALA A 72 -7.46 7.28 -1.96
C ALA A 72 -7.85 8.40 -1.00
N ALA A 73 -8.66 9.37 -1.45
CA ALA A 73 -9.18 10.42 -0.60
C ALA A 73 -10.10 9.87 0.50
N THR A 74 -10.94 8.88 0.19
CA THR A 74 -11.84 8.25 1.18
C THR A 74 -11.09 7.38 2.18
N PHE A 75 -10.12 6.58 1.72
CA PHE A 75 -9.40 5.63 2.57
C PHE A 75 -8.10 6.16 3.16
N SER A 76 -7.78 7.44 2.95
CA SER A 76 -6.49 8.05 3.33
C SER A 76 -5.29 7.23 2.83
N ALA A 77 -5.37 6.71 1.60
CA ALA A 77 -4.28 5.92 1.02
C ALA A 77 -3.13 6.83 0.56
N SER A 78 -1.89 6.43 0.86
CA SER A 78 -0.70 7.22 0.55
C SER A 78 -0.07 6.82 -0.79
N HIS A 79 -0.08 5.52 -1.13
CA HIS A 79 0.56 4.99 -2.34
C HIS A 79 -0.39 4.10 -3.15
N LEU A 80 -0.23 4.17 -4.47
CA LEU A 80 -0.81 3.27 -5.45
C LEU A 80 0.31 2.48 -6.11
N GLN A 81 0.22 1.17 -6.04
CA GLN A 81 1.14 0.25 -6.71
C GLN A 81 0.37 -0.49 -7.79
N LEU A 82 0.80 -0.31 -9.04
CA LEU A 82 0.09 -0.75 -10.22
C LEU A 82 0.95 -1.73 -11.01
N PHE A 83 0.50 -2.98 -11.08
CA PHE A 83 1.03 -3.96 -12.01
C PHE A 83 0.36 -3.80 -13.38
N THR A 84 1.18 -3.74 -14.43
CA THR A 84 0.72 -3.76 -15.82
C THR A 84 1.59 -4.71 -16.61
N ALA A 85 1.02 -5.40 -17.59
CA ALA A 85 1.78 -6.23 -18.53
C ALA A 85 1.68 -5.62 -19.94
N PRO A 86 2.44 -4.56 -20.26
CA PRO A 86 2.61 -4.16 -21.65
C PRO A 86 3.21 -5.30 -22.49
N SER A 87 3.16 -5.18 -23.82
CA SER A 87 3.74 -6.15 -24.77
C SER A 87 5.22 -6.47 -24.52
N GLN A 88 5.93 -5.54 -23.88
CA GLN A 88 7.36 -5.62 -23.58
C GLN A 88 7.70 -6.29 -22.23
N GLY A 89 6.71 -6.81 -21.50
CA GLY A 89 6.90 -7.54 -20.23
C GLY A 89 6.12 -6.97 -19.05
N THR A 90 6.39 -7.45 -17.83
CA THR A 90 5.69 -7.00 -16.62
C THR A 90 6.31 -5.71 -16.08
N SER A 91 5.49 -4.71 -15.80
CA SER A 91 5.89 -3.44 -15.21
C SER A 91 5.15 -3.19 -13.90
N LEU A 92 5.89 -2.71 -12.90
CA LEU A 92 5.38 -2.25 -11.62
C LEU A 92 5.54 -0.73 -11.56
N ARG A 93 4.44 -0.01 -11.34
CA ARG A 93 4.46 1.44 -11.11
C ARG A 93 4.11 1.75 -9.68
N ILE A 94 4.99 2.47 -8.98
CA ILE A 94 4.76 2.94 -7.61
C ILE A 94 4.50 4.43 -7.69
N MET A 95 3.32 4.84 -7.25
CA MET A 95 2.82 6.20 -7.37
C MET A 95 2.41 6.70 -6.00
N ARG A 96 2.83 7.90 -5.61
CA ARG A 96 2.34 8.55 -4.40
C ARG A 96 1.17 9.46 -4.75
N PHE A 97 0.08 9.40 -3.98
CA PHE A 97 -1.10 10.22 -4.23
C PHE A 97 -0.82 11.71 -3.97
N PHE A 98 -1.58 12.58 -4.65
CA PHE A 98 -1.57 14.05 -4.58
C PHE A 98 -0.29 14.74 -5.08
N ASN A 99 0.86 14.53 -4.43
CA ASN A 99 2.04 15.37 -4.59
C ASN A 99 3.30 14.63 -5.05
N GLY A 100 3.32 13.30 -5.01
CA GLY A 100 4.59 12.57 -5.04
C GLY A 100 4.93 11.90 -6.37
N PRO A 101 6.20 11.50 -6.54
CA PRO A 101 6.72 10.99 -7.79
C PRO A 101 6.10 9.63 -8.15
N THR A 102 6.15 9.34 -9.45
CA THR A 102 5.77 8.06 -10.04
C THR A 102 7.04 7.36 -10.51
N LEU A 103 7.37 6.25 -9.87
CA LEU A 103 8.46 5.37 -10.25
C LEU A 103 7.90 4.24 -11.12
N SER A 104 8.48 4.07 -12.30
CA SER A 104 8.13 2.97 -13.21
C SER A 104 9.28 1.98 -13.27
N PHE A 105 9.00 0.78 -12.78
CA PHE A 105 9.92 -0.35 -12.80
C PHE A 105 9.51 -1.36 -13.87
N ARG A 106 10.51 -1.99 -14.47
CA ARG A 106 10.38 -3.25 -15.21
C ARG A 106 10.70 -4.38 -14.24
N VAL A 107 9.82 -5.38 -14.15
CA VAL A 107 10.10 -6.60 -13.38
C VAL A 107 10.87 -7.54 -14.31
N LEU A 108 12.13 -7.83 -13.98
CA LEU A 108 12.99 -8.71 -14.78
C LEU A 108 12.68 -10.18 -14.47
N SER A 109 12.72 -10.52 -13.19
CA SER A 109 12.41 -11.85 -12.68
C SER A 109 11.64 -11.75 -11.37
N PHE A 110 10.76 -12.71 -11.14
CA PHE A 110 10.08 -12.89 -9.87
C PHE A 110 9.95 -14.37 -9.55
N THR A 111 9.87 -14.69 -8.26
CA THR A 111 9.64 -16.04 -7.76
C THR A 111 8.56 -15.98 -6.68
N LEU A 112 7.58 -16.87 -6.78
CA LEU A 112 6.44 -16.88 -5.86
C LEU A 112 6.83 -17.54 -4.53
N HIS A 113 6.13 -17.16 -3.45
CA HIS A 113 6.28 -17.75 -2.11
C HIS A 113 6.22 -19.28 -2.16
N LYS A 114 5.26 -19.84 -2.91
CA LYS A 114 5.09 -21.30 -3.04
C LYS A 114 6.34 -22.00 -3.55
N GLU A 115 7.02 -21.40 -4.52
CA GLU A 115 8.24 -21.96 -5.12
C GLU A 115 9.43 -21.84 -4.17
N ILE A 116 9.53 -20.73 -3.43
CA ILE A 116 10.58 -20.51 -2.43
C ILE A 116 10.44 -21.53 -1.29
N VAL A 117 9.23 -21.71 -0.78
CA VAL A 117 8.94 -22.70 0.27
C VAL A 117 9.24 -24.12 -0.20
N ALA A 118 8.89 -24.46 -1.43
CA ALA A 118 9.18 -25.78 -2.01
C ALA A 118 10.68 -26.06 -2.14
N LYS A 119 11.49 -25.03 -2.43
CA LYS A 119 12.96 -25.16 -2.53
C LYS A 119 13.64 -25.17 -1.16
N GLN A 120 12.96 -24.78 -0.09
CA GLN A 120 13.56 -24.64 1.22
C GLN A 120 13.63 -25.98 1.95
N ARG A 121 14.83 -26.38 2.41
CA ARG A 121 15.05 -27.64 3.14
C ARG A 121 14.22 -27.75 4.43
N ARG A 122 13.97 -26.63 5.11
CA ARG A 122 13.18 -26.56 6.35
C ARG A 122 12.21 -25.36 6.29
N PRO A 123 11.02 -25.53 5.70
CA PRO A 123 10.03 -24.47 5.68
C PRO A 123 9.42 -24.28 7.08
N VAL A 124 9.26 -23.04 7.52
CA VAL A 124 8.57 -22.67 8.75
C VAL A 124 7.24 -22.06 8.38
N SER A 125 6.18 -22.53 9.02
CA SER A 125 4.86 -21.92 8.94
C SER A 125 4.92 -20.53 9.60
N VAL A 126 4.68 -19.49 8.81
CA VAL A 126 4.61 -18.13 9.31
C VAL A 126 3.36 -17.97 10.17
N ASP A 127 3.53 -17.52 11.40
CA ASP A 127 2.42 -17.30 12.33
C ASP A 127 1.48 -16.19 11.83
N ARG A 128 0.19 -16.29 12.17
CA ARG A 128 -0.81 -15.29 11.80
C ARG A 128 -0.49 -13.91 12.37
N ALA A 129 0.03 -13.88 13.60
CA ALA A 129 0.44 -12.64 14.27
C ALA A 129 1.52 -11.88 13.47
N ALA A 130 2.37 -12.58 12.73
CA ALA A 130 3.41 -11.95 11.91
C ALA A 130 2.84 -11.09 10.78
N TRP A 131 1.67 -11.45 10.26
CA TRP A 131 1.01 -10.71 9.19
C TRP A 131 0.22 -9.52 9.70
N GLU A 132 -0.01 -9.41 11.00
CA GLU A 132 -0.72 -8.28 11.61
C GLU A 132 0.22 -7.10 11.87
N VAL A 133 1.53 -7.34 11.96
CA VAL A 133 2.54 -6.30 12.15
C VAL A 133 3.22 -5.92 10.84
N ALA A 134 3.49 -4.62 10.62
CA ALA A 134 4.19 -4.14 9.44
C ALA A 134 5.65 -4.62 9.39
N PRO A 135 6.21 -4.91 8.21
CA PRO A 135 7.60 -5.31 8.09
C PRO A 135 8.56 -4.13 8.26
N ILE A 136 9.76 -4.41 8.75
CA ILE A 136 10.88 -3.47 8.82
C ILE A 136 11.54 -3.38 7.45
N VAL A 137 11.88 -2.16 7.02
CA VAL A 137 12.58 -1.94 5.75
C VAL A 137 14.08 -1.85 6.00
N VAL A 138 14.84 -2.65 5.26
CA VAL A 138 16.30 -2.54 5.19
C VAL A 138 16.68 -2.13 3.78
N LEU A 139 17.39 -1.01 3.67
CA LEU A 139 17.91 -0.50 2.40
C LEU A 139 19.40 -0.77 2.37
N ASN A 140 19.83 -1.73 1.55
CA ASN A 140 21.23 -2.10 1.38
C ASN A 140 21.80 -1.48 0.11
N ASN A 141 23.02 -0.95 0.18
CA ASN A 141 23.77 -0.33 -0.93
C ASN A 141 23.12 0.91 -1.57
N PHE A 142 22.26 1.63 -0.85
CA PHE A 142 21.67 2.90 -1.34
C PHE A 142 22.53 4.13 -1.04
N THR A 143 23.59 4.00 -0.24
CA THR A 143 24.44 5.11 0.25
C THR A 143 25.86 5.08 -0.31
N HIS A 144 26.13 4.29 -1.34
CA HIS A 144 27.45 4.20 -1.95
C HIS A 144 27.88 5.57 -2.53
N PRO A 145 29.13 6.02 -2.34
CA PRO A 145 29.59 7.35 -2.77
C PRO A 145 29.43 7.61 -4.27
N ASP A 146 29.60 6.59 -5.13
CA ASP A 146 29.39 6.70 -6.59
C ASP A 146 27.94 7.03 -6.97
N LEU A 147 26.99 6.84 -6.05
CA LEU A 147 25.56 7.11 -6.26
C LEU A 147 25.19 8.58 -6.05
N ALA A 148 26.10 9.41 -5.55
CA ALA A 148 25.85 10.83 -5.33
C ALA A 148 25.54 11.59 -6.63
N HIS A 149 26.05 11.09 -7.77
CA HIS A 149 25.79 11.67 -9.10
C HIS A 149 24.47 11.21 -9.73
N HIS A 150 23.83 10.17 -9.18
CA HIS A 150 22.62 9.56 -9.72
C HIS A 150 21.36 10.11 -9.04
N ALA A 151 20.64 11.01 -9.73
CA ALA A 151 19.42 11.65 -9.23
C ALA A 151 18.29 10.66 -8.87
N GLU A 152 18.34 9.44 -9.41
CA GLU A 152 17.37 8.38 -9.19
C GLU A 152 17.46 7.73 -7.79
N VAL A 153 18.65 7.65 -7.20
CA VAL A 153 18.88 6.87 -5.96
C VAL A 153 18.24 7.53 -4.73
N PRO A 154 18.35 8.85 -4.52
CA PRO A 154 17.65 9.52 -3.43
C PRO A 154 16.13 9.42 -3.55
N LEU A 155 15.60 9.51 -4.77
CA LEU A 155 14.15 9.39 -5.04
C LEU A 155 13.65 7.98 -4.78
N LEU A 156 14.43 6.97 -5.16
CA LEU A 156 14.16 5.56 -4.90
C LEU A 156 14.16 5.28 -3.40
N THR A 157 15.20 5.73 -2.70
CA THR A 157 15.35 5.63 -1.24
C THR A 157 14.18 6.29 -0.51
N ALA A 158 13.84 7.54 -0.88
CA ALA A 158 12.74 8.27 -0.27
C ALA A 158 11.39 7.58 -0.50
N THR A 159 11.17 7.03 -1.70
CA THR A 159 9.92 6.33 -2.01
C THR A 159 9.83 5.00 -1.26
N PHE A 160 10.89 4.20 -1.22
CA PHE A 160 10.89 2.95 -0.45
C PHE A 160 10.75 3.20 1.06
N LYS A 161 11.38 4.24 1.61
CA LYS A 161 11.13 4.65 3.01
C LYS A 161 9.67 5.08 3.23
N ALA A 162 9.08 5.83 2.30
CA ALA A 162 7.72 6.33 2.42
C ALA A 162 6.63 5.26 2.29
N LEU A 163 6.94 4.11 1.67
CA LEU A 163 5.99 2.99 1.53
C LEU A 163 5.66 2.30 2.85
N PHE A 164 6.53 2.44 3.86
CA PHE A 164 6.42 1.78 5.14
C PHE A 164 6.36 2.81 6.27
N PRO A 165 5.73 2.48 7.41
CA PRO A 165 5.68 3.40 8.54
C PRO A 165 7.09 3.77 9.00
N SER A 166 7.29 5.03 9.37
CA SER A 166 8.56 5.50 9.93
C SER A 166 8.86 4.75 11.22
N LEU A 167 10.03 4.13 11.29
CA LEU A 167 10.46 3.33 12.45
C LEU A 167 11.33 4.19 13.38
N ASN A 168 10.93 4.27 14.64
CA ASN A 168 11.72 4.88 15.70
C ASN A 168 12.37 3.77 16.54
N VAL A 169 13.70 3.72 16.55
CA VAL A 169 14.47 2.64 17.20
C VAL A 169 14.26 2.61 18.73
N GLN A 170 13.95 3.76 19.34
CA GLN A 170 13.79 3.86 20.79
C GLN A 170 12.41 3.42 21.30
N THR A 171 11.38 3.47 20.46
CA THR A 171 9.99 3.20 20.88
C THR A 171 9.48 1.84 20.39
N ILE A 172 10.23 1.15 19.54
CA ILE A 172 9.79 -0.11 18.95
C ILE A 172 9.80 -1.22 20.00
N GLN A 173 8.71 -1.99 20.05
CA GLN A 173 8.64 -3.16 20.90
C GLN A 173 9.16 -4.40 20.14
N ASN A 174 9.89 -5.26 20.83
CA ASN A 174 10.45 -6.48 20.24
C ASN A 174 9.37 -7.45 19.70
N CYS A 175 8.13 -7.35 20.18
CA CYS A 175 6.99 -8.12 19.67
C CYS A 175 6.58 -7.72 18.24
N GLU A 176 6.86 -6.47 17.84
CA GLU A 176 6.51 -5.95 16.52
C GLU A 176 7.51 -6.38 15.45
N ILE A 177 8.75 -6.72 15.85
CA ILE A 177 9.82 -7.09 14.93
C ILE A 177 9.59 -8.53 14.46
N GLN A 178 8.75 -8.74 13.45
CA GLN A 178 8.40 -10.08 12.93
C GLN A 178 8.86 -10.34 11.50
N ARG A 179 8.88 -9.30 10.66
CA ARG A 179 9.16 -9.42 9.23
C ARG A 179 10.12 -8.31 8.79
N VAL A 180 10.98 -8.65 7.84
CA VAL A 180 11.96 -7.73 7.25
C VAL A 180 11.83 -7.77 5.74
N CYS A 181 11.67 -6.60 5.13
CA CYS A 181 11.72 -6.38 3.69
C CYS A 181 13.06 -5.75 3.35
N LEU A 182 13.91 -6.52 2.66
CA LEU A 182 15.21 -6.08 2.19
C LEU A 182 15.08 -5.57 0.74
N PHE A 183 15.53 -4.35 0.52
CA PHE A 183 15.83 -3.83 -0.80
C PHE A 183 17.34 -3.77 -0.93
N HIS A 184 17.91 -4.52 -1.85
CA HIS A 184 19.32 -4.48 -2.18
C HIS A 184 19.49 -3.80 -3.54
N TYR A 185 20.24 -2.72 -3.59
CA TYR A 185 20.53 -2.01 -4.83
C TYR A 185 21.90 -2.41 -5.36
N ASP A 186 21.91 -2.97 -6.57
CA ASP A 186 23.14 -3.18 -7.32
C ASP A 186 23.41 -1.95 -8.20
N HIS A 187 24.58 -1.34 -7.97
CA HIS A 187 25.02 -0.13 -8.66
C HIS A 187 25.56 -0.40 -10.06
N VAL A 188 26.01 -1.63 -10.35
CA VAL A 188 26.58 -2.00 -11.66
C VAL A 188 25.44 -2.20 -12.67
N GLU A 189 24.47 -3.04 -12.32
CA GLU A 189 23.34 -3.38 -13.20
C GLU A 189 22.17 -2.37 -13.12
N HIS A 190 22.20 -1.50 -12.10
CA HIS A 190 21.09 -0.60 -11.73
C HIS A 190 19.79 -1.37 -11.49
N VAL A 191 19.87 -2.40 -10.65
CA VAL A 191 18.80 -3.33 -10.35
C VAL A 191 18.55 -3.34 -8.84
N VAL A 192 17.28 -3.39 -8.45
CA VAL A 192 16.85 -3.54 -7.06
C VAL A 192 16.36 -4.96 -6.86
N GLU A 193 17.04 -5.73 -6.03
CA GLU A 193 16.53 -7.00 -5.52
C GLU A 193 15.67 -6.76 -4.30
N VAL A 194 14.46 -7.31 -4.33
CA VAL A 194 13.51 -7.28 -3.22
C VAL A 194 13.40 -8.68 -2.65
N ARG A 195 13.67 -8.79 -1.34
CA ARG A 195 13.57 -10.04 -0.60
C ARG A 195 12.82 -9.83 0.71
N HIS A 196 11.99 -10.80 1.09
CA HIS A 196 11.15 -10.69 2.27
C HIS A 196 11.42 -11.88 3.20
N TYR A 197 11.87 -11.55 4.40
CA TYR A 197 12.30 -12.49 5.43
C TYR A 197 11.38 -12.44 6.66
N TYR A 198 11.14 -13.61 7.22
CA TYR A 198 10.63 -13.83 8.56
C TYR A 198 11.79 -13.82 9.56
N VAL A 199 11.61 -13.10 10.67
CA VAL A 199 12.57 -13.11 11.78
C VAL A 199 12.19 -14.23 12.74
N ASN A 200 12.96 -15.32 12.69
CA ASN A 200 12.83 -16.46 13.57
C ASN A 200 13.85 -16.36 14.70
N ALA A 201 13.41 -15.99 15.89
CA ALA A 201 14.25 -16.01 17.09
C ALA A 201 14.23 -17.42 17.70
N ARG A 202 15.40 -17.93 18.08
CA ARG A 202 15.58 -19.22 18.74
C ARG A 202 16.33 -19.01 20.04
N THR A 203 15.97 -19.73 21.09
CA THR A 203 16.74 -19.76 22.35
C THR A 203 18.13 -20.35 22.10
N VAL A 204 19.16 -19.70 22.63
CA VAL A 204 20.55 -20.18 22.62
C VAL A 204 20.83 -20.92 23.93
N GLY A 205 21.79 -21.85 23.93
CA GLY A 205 22.25 -22.54 25.14
C GLY A 205 21.40 -23.73 25.60
N VAL A 206 20.48 -24.22 24.76
CA VAL A 206 19.60 -25.36 25.08
C VAL A 206 19.85 -26.50 24.09
N THR A 207 20.07 -27.71 24.59
CA THR A 207 20.28 -28.93 23.78
C THR A 207 19.04 -29.28 22.95
N LYS A 208 19.20 -30.03 21.86
CA LYS A 208 18.12 -30.28 20.88
C LYS A 208 16.97 -31.07 21.51
N THR A 209 17.26 -31.96 22.44
CA THR A 209 16.27 -32.70 23.25
C THR A 209 15.47 -31.78 24.17
N VAL A 210 16.13 -30.93 24.95
CA VAL A 210 15.47 -29.94 25.82
C VAL A 210 14.70 -28.91 24.98
N LYS A 211 15.21 -28.53 23.82
CA LYS A 211 14.51 -27.67 22.85
C LYS A 211 13.26 -28.33 22.29
N LYS A 212 13.32 -29.63 21.92
CA LYS A 212 12.13 -30.38 21.49
C LYS A 212 11.11 -30.45 22.63
N LEU A 213 11.56 -30.70 23.85
CA LEU A 213 10.70 -30.72 25.04
C LEU A 213 10.04 -29.36 25.31
N LEU A 214 10.79 -28.26 25.20
CA LEU A 214 10.31 -26.89 25.34
C LEU A 214 9.32 -26.50 24.23
N GLU A 215 9.55 -26.97 23.01
CA GLU A 215 8.64 -26.82 21.86
C GLU A 215 7.46 -27.81 21.89
N SER A 216 7.26 -28.56 22.99
CA SER A 216 6.23 -29.60 23.15
C SER A 216 6.28 -30.73 22.10
N ARG A 217 7.44 -30.92 21.47
CA ARG A 217 7.74 -32.02 20.53
C ARG A 217 8.36 -33.19 21.29
N ARG A 218 7.89 -34.40 21.02
CA ARG A 218 8.49 -35.61 21.64
C ARG A 218 9.87 -35.87 21.04
N PRO A 219 10.97 -35.87 21.83
CA PRO A 219 12.27 -36.30 21.34
C PRO A 219 12.22 -37.79 20.97
N THR A 220 12.85 -38.15 19.85
CA THR A 220 12.63 -39.43 19.17
C THR A 220 13.31 -40.63 19.85
N LYS A 221 14.09 -40.45 20.93
CA LYS A 221 14.90 -41.52 21.56
C LYS A 221 15.15 -41.33 23.06
N LEU A 222 14.15 -40.89 23.83
CA LEU A 222 14.32 -40.73 25.29
C LEU A 222 14.32 -42.07 26.05
N GLY A 223 13.82 -43.15 25.45
CA GLY A 223 13.70 -44.47 26.09
C GLY A 223 14.95 -45.34 26.03
N THR A 224 16.04 -44.86 25.42
CA THR A 224 17.30 -45.62 25.24
C THR A 224 18.44 -45.06 26.10
N LEU A 225 18.23 -43.91 26.73
CA LEU A 225 19.29 -43.19 27.45
C LEU A 225 19.07 -43.38 28.95
N GLU A 226 20.13 -43.81 29.65
CA GLU A 226 20.07 -44.13 31.08
C GLU A 226 20.35 -42.90 31.95
N SER A 227 21.03 -41.87 31.41
CA SER A 227 21.35 -40.64 32.11
C SER A 227 21.19 -39.37 31.25
N ILE A 228 21.04 -38.23 31.91
CA ILE A 228 20.93 -36.90 31.26
C ILE A 228 22.28 -36.49 30.63
N ASP A 229 23.40 -36.94 31.18
CA ASP A 229 24.75 -36.58 30.71
C ASP A 229 25.09 -37.25 29.36
N GLU A 230 24.65 -38.49 29.12
CA GLU A 230 24.80 -39.15 27.80
C GLU A 230 24.07 -38.42 26.66
N VAL A 231 22.97 -37.71 26.99
CA VAL A 231 22.22 -36.89 26.02
C VAL A 231 23.03 -35.67 25.60
N LEU A 232 23.80 -35.09 26.52
CA LEU A 232 24.60 -33.90 26.26
C LEU A 232 25.83 -34.25 25.40
N ASP A 233 26.51 -35.35 25.71
CA ASP A 233 27.74 -35.77 25.02
C ASP A 233 27.49 -36.28 23.58
N GLN A 234 26.37 -36.97 23.32
CA GLN A 234 26.06 -37.47 21.96
C GLN A 234 25.54 -36.40 20.99
N GLU A 235 25.00 -35.28 21.49
CA GLU A 235 24.34 -34.29 20.64
C GLU A 235 25.30 -33.30 19.96
N ASP A 236 26.47 -33.05 20.54
CA ASP A 236 27.48 -32.14 19.98
C ASP A 236 28.11 -32.69 18.70
N ALA A 237 28.26 -34.02 18.57
CA ALA A 237 28.81 -34.68 17.38
C ALA A 237 27.88 -34.64 16.15
N TRP A 238 26.59 -34.33 16.31
CA TRP A 238 25.60 -34.29 15.21
C TRP A 238 25.11 -32.86 14.89
N SER A 239 25.81 -31.83 15.40
CA SER A 239 25.31 -30.45 15.44
C SER A 239 25.92 -29.46 14.44
N ASP A 240 26.52 -29.96 13.37
CA ASP A 240 27.28 -29.11 12.45
C ASP A 240 26.43 -28.23 11.49
N THR A 241 25.13 -28.02 11.76
CA THR A 241 24.22 -27.27 10.85
C THR A 241 23.29 -26.26 11.51
N ASP A 242 23.27 -26.16 12.85
CA ASP A 242 22.50 -25.11 13.53
C ASP A 242 23.40 -23.94 13.98
N GLY A 243 24.73 -24.04 13.86
CA GLY A 243 25.74 -23.04 14.26
C GLY A 243 25.79 -21.76 13.41
N GLU A 244 25.14 -21.72 12.25
CA GLU A 244 25.10 -20.52 11.41
C GLU A 244 23.95 -19.58 11.84
N GLY A 245 24.23 -18.75 12.84
CA GLY A 245 23.41 -17.60 13.18
C GLY A 245 24.07 -16.78 14.26
N GLU A 246 24.09 -15.46 14.09
CA GLU A 246 24.70 -14.54 15.04
C GLU A 246 23.95 -14.58 16.38
N GLU A 247 24.71 -14.77 17.45
CA GLU A 247 24.19 -14.76 18.81
C GLU A 247 24.09 -13.32 19.27
N VAL A 248 22.86 -12.88 19.58
CA VAL A 248 22.61 -11.52 20.01
C VAL A 248 22.25 -11.55 21.49
N PRO A 249 23.09 -10.99 22.39
CA PRO A 249 22.73 -10.85 23.79
C PRO A 249 21.56 -9.88 23.90
N LEU A 250 20.46 -10.32 24.52
CA LEU A 250 19.27 -9.47 24.66
C LEU A 250 19.38 -8.61 25.92
N VAL A 251 19.31 -7.30 25.73
CA VAL A 251 19.13 -6.34 26.85
C VAL A 251 17.66 -6.27 27.26
N GLN A 252 16.74 -6.65 26.38
CA GLN A 252 15.29 -6.67 26.60
C GLN A 252 14.68 -7.95 26.04
N PRO A 253 13.62 -8.51 26.66
CA PRO A 253 13.01 -9.75 26.19
C PRO A 253 12.52 -9.62 24.74
N PHE A 254 12.90 -10.57 23.90
CA PHE A 254 12.49 -10.64 22.49
C PHE A 254 11.36 -11.65 22.33
N ARG A 255 10.12 -11.16 22.31
CA ARG A 255 8.89 -11.98 22.32
C ARG A 255 8.86 -12.93 23.53
N GLN A 256 9.03 -14.23 23.29
CA GLN A 256 9.01 -15.28 24.31
C GLN A 256 10.41 -15.54 24.90
N HIS A 257 11.47 -14.95 24.32
CA HIS A 257 12.85 -15.17 24.74
C HIS A 257 13.29 -14.09 25.73
N ARG A 258 13.81 -14.49 26.90
CA ARG A 258 14.19 -13.58 28.00
C ARG A 258 15.70 -13.38 28.15
N GLU A 259 16.52 -14.33 27.69
CA GLU A 259 17.96 -14.34 27.94
C GLU A 259 18.74 -14.15 26.63
N GLN A 260 19.26 -15.21 26.01
CA GLN A 260 19.98 -15.13 24.74
C GLN A 260 19.12 -15.69 23.61
N CYS A 261 19.11 -15.00 22.48
CA CYS A 261 18.45 -15.48 21.29
C CYS A 261 19.39 -15.42 20.07
N ARG A 262 19.30 -16.46 19.24
CA ARG A 262 19.89 -16.51 17.91
C ARG A 262 18.82 -16.12 16.92
N VAL A 263 19.11 -15.11 16.12
CA VAL A 263 18.18 -14.62 15.11
C VAL A 263 18.49 -15.31 13.80
N LYS A 264 17.52 -16.06 13.27
CA LYS A 264 17.60 -16.69 11.95
C LYS A 264 16.59 -16.03 11.01
N LEU A 265 17.08 -15.54 9.88
CA LEU A 265 16.22 -15.04 8.82
C LEU A 265 15.77 -16.19 7.94
N GLN A 266 14.46 -16.34 7.80
CA GLN A 266 13.85 -17.33 6.94
C GLN A 266 13.09 -16.63 5.84
N GLU A 267 13.38 -16.97 4.59
CA GLU A 267 12.69 -16.33 3.49
C GLU A 267 11.23 -16.76 3.39
N ILE A 268 10.34 -15.77 3.29
CA ILE A 268 8.92 -15.96 2.96
C ILE A 268 8.73 -15.67 1.48
N GLY A 269 9.28 -14.57 0.95
CA GLY A 269 9.02 -14.12 -0.42
C GLY A 269 7.85 -13.13 -0.52
N PRO A 270 7.50 -12.65 -1.74
CA PRO A 270 8.07 -13.01 -3.04
C PRO A 270 9.49 -12.47 -3.25
N ARG A 271 10.27 -13.11 -4.12
CA ARG A 271 11.53 -12.55 -4.64
C ARG A 271 11.24 -11.76 -5.90
N MET A 272 11.78 -10.56 -6.00
CA MET A 272 11.61 -9.75 -7.21
C MET A 272 12.89 -9.03 -7.56
N THR A 273 13.18 -8.98 -8.85
CA THR A 273 14.29 -8.22 -9.42
C THR A 273 13.68 -7.09 -10.24
N LEU A 274 13.82 -5.87 -9.74
CA LEU A 274 13.22 -4.67 -10.30
C LEU A 274 14.29 -3.82 -10.98
N GLN A 275 13.98 -3.34 -12.17
CA GLN A 275 14.84 -2.42 -12.90
C GLN A 275 14.12 -1.08 -13.04
N LEU A 276 14.74 0.00 -12.60
CA LEU A 276 14.16 1.34 -12.75
C LEU A 276 14.21 1.75 -14.22
N ASN A 277 13.05 2.06 -14.80
CA ASN A 277 12.96 2.51 -16.18
C ASN A 277 12.78 4.03 -16.27
N LYS A 278 11.84 4.57 -15.48
CA LYS A 278 11.44 5.98 -15.57
C LYS A 278 11.02 6.54 -14.22
N VAL A 279 11.38 7.79 -13.95
CA VAL A 279 10.92 8.58 -12.80
C VAL A 279 10.19 9.82 -13.31
N GLU A 280 8.95 9.99 -12.88
CA GLU A 280 8.12 11.15 -13.18
C GLU A 280 7.77 11.89 -11.89
N ASN A 281 7.67 13.21 -11.96
CA ASN A 281 7.13 14.01 -10.87
C ASN A 281 5.58 13.95 -10.88
N GLY A 282 4.96 13.88 -9.72
CA GLY A 282 3.50 13.81 -9.57
C GLY A 282 2.89 12.46 -9.99
N PHE A 283 1.55 12.44 -10.09
CA PHE A 283 0.75 11.24 -10.29
C PHE A 283 0.56 10.91 -11.79
N ALA A 284 1.39 10.01 -12.33
CA ALA A 284 1.35 9.44 -13.69
C ALA A 284 1.10 10.45 -14.83
N GLY A 285 1.79 11.60 -14.80
CA GLY A 285 1.62 12.60 -15.86
C GLY A 285 2.34 13.92 -15.64
N GLY A 286 3.38 13.97 -14.81
CA GLY A 286 4.22 15.15 -14.68
C GLY A 286 5.56 15.03 -15.40
N GLU A 287 6.49 15.88 -14.97
CA GLU A 287 7.80 16.03 -15.60
C GLU A 287 8.66 14.78 -15.41
N VAL A 288 9.33 14.32 -16.47
CA VAL A 288 10.22 13.16 -16.41
C VAL A 288 11.57 13.62 -15.86
N ILE A 289 11.95 13.12 -14.69
CA ILE A 289 13.21 13.44 -14.02
C ILE A 289 14.33 12.53 -14.53
N TYR A 290 14.02 11.25 -14.67
CA TYR A 290 14.98 10.23 -15.07
C TYR A 290 14.33 9.25 -16.05
N HIS A 291 15.12 8.82 -17.04
CA HIS A 291 14.78 7.72 -17.93
C HIS A 291 16.06 6.96 -18.27
N ARG A 292 16.01 5.62 -18.19
CA ARG A 292 17.19 4.77 -18.41
C ARG A 292 17.64 4.76 -19.88
N THR A 293 16.74 4.45 -20.80
CA THR A 293 17.05 4.29 -22.23
C THR A 293 17.12 5.63 -22.98
N GLU A 294 16.14 6.51 -22.75
CA GLU A 294 15.99 7.78 -23.46
C GLU A 294 16.63 8.93 -22.68
N LYS A 295 17.89 9.23 -22.96
CA LYS A 295 18.56 10.43 -22.44
C LYS A 295 18.24 11.62 -23.35
N LYS A 296 17.47 12.57 -22.84
CA LYS A 296 17.15 13.82 -23.56
C LYS A 296 18.19 14.89 -23.27
N THR A 297 18.41 15.78 -24.24
CA THR A 297 19.28 16.94 -24.04
C THR A 297 18.70 17.88 -22.97
N LEU A 298 19.54 18.63 -22.25
CA LEU A 298 19.08 19.55 -21.19
C LEU A 298 18.06 20.57 -21.71
N ARG A 299 18.22 21.05 -22.95
CA ARG A 299 17.26 21.95 -23.61
C ARG A 299 15.91 21.28 -23.84
N GLU A 300 15.90 20.04 -24.32
CA GLU A 300 14.65 19.27 -24.50
C GLU A 300 13.95 18.93 -23.19
N VAL A 301 14.71 18.63 -22.12
CA VAL A 301 14.15 18.41 -20.79
C VAL A 301 13.45 19.67 -20.31
N GLN A 302 14.07 20.85 -20.45
CA GLN A 302 13.48 22.13 -20.05
C GLN A 302 12.24 22.50 -20.89
N VAL A 303 12.28 22.24 -22.21
CA VAL A 303 11.11 22.42 -23.09
C VAL A 303 9.96 21.48 -22.71
N ASN A 304 10.26 20.23 -22.39
CA ASN A 304 9.23 19.28 -21.94
C ASN A 304 8.67 19.68 -20.57
N ALA A 305 9.52 20.13 -19.65
CA ALA A 305 9.14 20.64 -18.34
C ALA A 305 8.21 21.86 -18.46
N SER A 306 8.57 22.83 -19.30
CA SER A 306 7.74 24.03 -19.53
C SER A 306 6.40 23.69 -20.18
N LYS A 307 6.37 22.77 -21.15
CA LYS A 307 5.13 22.24 -21.75
C LYS A 307 4.23 21.56 -20.71
N VAL A 308 4.79 20.73 -19.84
CA VAL A 308 4.03 20.05 -18.78
C VAL A 308 3.50 21.07 -17.77
N ARG A 309 4.31 22.07 -17.37
CA ARG A 309 3.89 23.15 -16.47
C ARG A 309 2.79 24.00 -17.09
N ALA A 310 2.93 24.41 -18.35
CA ALA A 310 1.91 25.16 -19.08
C ALA A 310 0.59 24.38 -19.19
N ARG A 311 0.65 23.08 -19.50
CA ARG A 311 -0.53 22.22 -19.52
C ARG A 311 -1.18 22.10 -18.14
N LYS A 312 -0.38 22.05 -17.07
CA LYS A 312 -0.87 21.99 -15.68
C LYS A 312 -1.55 23.30 -15.27
N THR A 313 -0.96 24.44 -15.58
CA THR A 313 -1.53 25.77 -15.28
C THR A 313 -2.81 26.01 -16.09
N GLU A 314 -2.83 25.68 -17.37
CA GLU A 314 -4.02 25.80 -18.21
C GLU A 314 -5.15 24.90 -17.70
N LYS A 315 -4.86 23.65 -17.33
CA LYS A 315 -5.84 22.75 -16.74
C LYS A 315 -6.36 23.27 -15.40
N ALA A 316 -5.52 23.91 -14.59
CA ALA A 316 -5.94 24.53 -13.33
C ALA A 316 -6.88 25.72 -13.58
N LYS A 317 -6.56 26.59 -14.55
CA LYS A 317 -7.44 27.69 -14.97
C LYS A 317 -8.79 27.18 -15.47
N ARG A 318 -8.79 26.15 -16.34
CA ARG A 318 -10.03 25.51 -16.83
C ARG A 318 -10.87 24.94 -15.69
N ARG A 319 -10.23 24.34 -14.68
CA ARG A 319 -10.92 23.80 -13.51
C ARG A 319 -11.52 24.90 -12.63
N ALA A 320 -10.78 25.99 -12.38
CA ALA A 320 -11.28 27.12 -11.60
C ALA A 320 -12.52 27.76 -12.27
N LEU A 321 -12.46 28.00 -13.58
CA LEU A 321 -13.62 28.50 -14.35
C LEU A 321 -14.81 27.54 -14.31
N GLN A 322 -14.55 26.23 -14.34
CA GLN A 322 -15.61 25.24 -14.23
C GLN A 322 -16.22 25.23 -12.82
N ASP A 323 -15.40 25.33 -11.77
CA ASP A 323 -15.85 25.35 -10.39
C ASP A 323 -16.70 26.62 -10.12
N GLU A 324 -16.30 27.79 -10.63
CA GLU A 324 -17.09 29.03 -10.58
C GLU A 324 -18.43 28.89 -11.30
N ASN A 325 -18.45 28.30 -12.51
CA ASN A 325 -19.68 28.06 -13.25
C ASN A 325 -20.62 27.09 -12.53
N VAL A 326 -20.08 26.06 -11.87
CA VAL A 326 -20.85 25.12 -11.06
C VAL A 326 -21.41 25.82 -9.82
N GLN A 327 -20.62 26.65 -9.14
CA GLN A 327 -21.09 27.43 -7.99
C GLN A 327 -22.20 28.41 -8.39
N ARG A 328 -22.05 29.12 -9.51
CA ARG A 328 -23.09 30.01 -10.05
C ARG A 328 -24.39 29.26 -10.35
N LYS A 329 -24.30 28.09 -11.00
CA LYS A 329 -25.47 27.25 -11.27
C LYS A 329 -26.11 26.71 -9.98
N ARG A 330 -25.32 26.43 -8.95
CA ARG A 330 -25.80 25.98 -7.64
C ARG A 330 -26.56 27.10 -6.92
N GLN A 331 -26.00 28.31 -6.87
CA GLN A 331 -26.65 29.49 -6.29
C GLN A 331 -27.98 29.79 -7.00
N GLN A 332 -27.99 29.84 -8.34
CA GLN A 332 -29.23 30.04 -9.11
C GLN A 332 -30.30 28.97 -8.82
N ARG A 333 -29.88 27.72 -8.57
CA ARG A 333 -30.81 26.64 -8.21
C ARG A 333 -31.35 26.80 -6.79
N GLU A 334 -30.50 27.22 -5.84
CA GLU A 334 -30.88 27.50 -4.45
C GLU A 334 -31.84 28.71 -4.40
N ASP A 335 -31.52 29.83 -5.08
CA ASP A 335 -32.39 31.01 -5.20
C ASP A 335 -33.77 30.66 -5.81
N LYS A 336 -33.78 29.82 -6.86
CA LYS A 336 -35.04 29.37 -7.48
C LYS A 336 -35.86 28.49 -6.53
N LEU A 337 -35.19 27.70 -5.68
CA LEU A 337 -35.84 26.88 -4.67
C LEU A 337 -36.43 27.76 -3.55
N GLU A 338 -35.67 28.77 -3.09
CA GLU A 338 -36.11 29.74 -2.09
C GLU A 338 -37.28 30.58 -2.60
N ARG A 339 -37.23 31.09 -3.83
CA ARG A 339 -38.36 31.80 -4.44
C ARG A 339 -39.61 30.91 -4.53
N LYS A 340 -39.45 29.62 -4.85
CA LYS A 340 -40.57 28.65 -4.84
C LYS A 340 -41.10 28.40 -3.43
N ARG A 341 -40.22 28.35 -2.42
CA ARG A 341 -40.58 28.16 -1.01
C ARG A 341 -41.35 29.37 -0.48
N GLN A 342 -40.83 30.58 -0.70
CA GLN A 342 -41.50 31.84 -0.36
C GLN A 342 -42.86 31.94 -1.06
N ARG A 343 -42.96 31.58 -2.34
CA ARG A 343 -44.25 31.55 -3.06
C ARG A 343 -45.25 30.56 -2.46
N ARG A 344 -44.78 29.39 -1.98
CA ARG A 344 -45.63 28.40 -1.29
C ARG A 344 -46.07 28.89 0.09
N GLU A 345 -45.17 29.52 0.84
CA GLU A 345 -45.47 30.10 2.15
C GLU A 345 -46.48 31.25 2.02
N MET A 346 -46.30 32.16 1.06
CA MET A 346 -47.28 33.21 0.78
C MET A 346 -48.63 32.65 0.30
N ALA A 347 -48.64 31.60 -0.53
CA ALA A 347 -49.88 30.94 -0.94
C ALA A 347 -50.61 30.26 0.22
N ALA A 348 -49.87 29.65 1.16
CA ALA A 348 -50.44 29.03 2.36
C ALA A 348 -51.01 30.09 3.32
N VAL A 349 -50.32 31.23 3.48
CA VAL A 349 -50.81 32.37 4.28
C VAL A 349 -52.05 32.98 3.62
N ALA A 350 -52.08 33.13 2.29
CA ALA A 350 -53.26 33.63 1.56
C ALA A 350 -54.46 32.67 1.68
N GLN A 351 -54.23 31.35 1.64
CA GLN A 351 -55.28 30.34 1.87
C GLN A 351 -55.78 30.33 3.32
N GLN A 352 -54.93 30.62 4.30
CA GLN A 352 -55.36 30.79 5.70
C GLN A 352 -56.13 32.10 5.93
N ALA A 353 -55.83 33.15 5.17
CA ALA A 353 -56.48 34.45 5.28
C ALA A 353 -57.88 34.47 4.61
N ASN A 354 -58.10 33.74 3.51
CA ASN A 354 -59.38 33.68 2.81
C ASN A 354 -59.79 32.23 2.46
N PRO A 355 -60.50 31.51 3.35
CA PRO A 355 -60.85 30.09 3.15
C PRO A 355 -61.94 29.79 2.10
N PHE A 356 -62.60 30.79 1.50
CA PHE A 356 -63.87 30.59 0.78
C PHE A 356 -63.99 31.18 -0.64
N GLU A 357 -62.93 31.72 -1.26
CA GLU A 357 -62.99 32.11 -2.68
C GLU A 357 -62.38 31.03 -3.57
N VAL A 358 -63.27 30.32 -4.27
CA VAL A 358 -62.94 29.41 -5.39
C VAL A 358 -62.59 30.29 -6.59
N ALA A 359 -61.31 30.35 -6.95
CA ALA A 359 -60.85 31.08 -8.13
C ALA A 359 -61.28 30.34 -9.41
N GLY A 360 -62.16 30.98 -10.19
CA GLY A 360 -62.46 30.63 -11.57
C GLY A 360 -61.19 30.63 -12.43
N GLY A 361 -61.14 29.69 -13.37
CA GLY A 361 -60.02 29.54 -14.28
C GLY A 361 -60.01 30.65 -15.33
N ASP A 362 -58.81 31.16 -15.61
CA ASP A 362 -58.54 31.93 -16.82
C ASP A 362 -57.65 31.11 -17.75
N SER A 363 -58.24 30.79 -18.89
CA SER A 363 -57.63 30.47 -20.17
C SER A 363 -56.85 31.67 -20.73
N ASP A 364 -55.62 31.45 -21.18
CA ASP A 364 -55.20 31.75 -22.57
C ASP A 364 -53.68 31.77 -22.74
N GLY A 365 -53.22 31.30 -23.91
CA GLY A 365 -51.86 31.53 -24.39
C GLY A 365 -51.17 30.38 -25.12
N TYR A 366 -51.86 29.63 -25.98
CA TYR A 366 -51.19 28.83 -27.03
C TYR A 366 -50.65 29.79 -28.10
N ALA A 367 -49.32 29.99 -28.13
CA ALA A 367 -48.64 30.62 -29.25
C ALA A 367 -48.25 29.53 -30.27
N ALA A 368 -49.02 29.46 -31.36
CA ALA A 368 -48.70 28.70 -32.55
C ALA A 368 -47.50 29.35 -33.26
N GLY A 369 -46.53 28.52 -33.68
CA GLY A 369 -45.45 28.94 -34.57
C GLY A 369 -45.96 29.03 -36.01
N ASN A 370 -45.65 30.14 -36.66
CA ASN A 370 -45.75 30.27 -38.11
C ASN A 370 -44.46 29.75 -38.75
N GLU A 371 -44.65 28.96 -39.80
CA GLU A 371 -43.69 28.65 -40.86
C GLU A 371 -43.35 29.92 -41.65
N GLU A 372 -42.06 30.22 -41.81
CA GLU A 372 -41.35 30.44 -43.08
C GLU A 372 -39.83 30.52 -42.84
#